data_AF-A0AAE9N4E7-F1
#
_entry.id   AF-A0AAE9N4E7-F1
#
_cell.length_a   1.000
_cell.length_b   1.000
_cell.length_c   1.000
_cell.angle_alpha   90.00
_cell.angle_beta   90.00
_cell.angle_gamma   90.00
#
_symmetry.space_group_name_H-M   'P 1'
#
loop_
_entity.id
_entity.type
_entity.pdbx_description
1 polymer ?
#
loop_
_entity_poly.entity_id
_entity_poly.type
_entity_poly.pdbx_seq_one_letter_code
_entity_poly.pdbx_strand_id
1 'polypeptide(L)'
;MEEVSVSSSHGDSATARRSKQQQNWLEVDDLVQANRRLGRIRQARYELLVALLECPTPKLAKRLAGLERYERPARAAQRRFLKRWLKQG
;
A
#
# COMPACT_ATOMS: atom_id res chain seq x y z
N MET A 1 53.23 30.26 -2.14
CA MET A 1 52.04 30.37 -1.28
C MET A 1 51.04 29.38 -1.83
N GLU A 2 50.98 28.22 -1.18
CA GLU A 2 50.04 27.15 -1.47
C GLU A 2 48.73 27.44 -0.74
N GLU A 3 47.61 27.40 -1.45
CA GLU A 3 46.28 27.30 -0.86
C GLU A 3 45.57 26.15 -1.58
N VAL A 4 45.86 24.93 -1.13
CA VAL A 4 45.13 23.73 -1.53
C VAL A 4 43.76 23.81 -0.87
N SER A 5 42.78 24.30 -1.62
CA SER A 5 41.36 24.21 -1.24
C SER A 5 40.94 22.74 -1.19
N VAL A 6 40.93 22.17 0.02
CA VAL A 6 40.43 20.82 0.28
C VAL A 6 38.90 20.83 0.17
N SER A 7 38.40 20.19 -0.88
CA SER A 7 36.99 19.91 -1.10
C SER A 7 36.44 19.00 0.00
N SER A 8 35.55 19.53 0.85
CA SER A 8 34.82 18.77 1.88
C SER A 8 33.46 18.34 1.33
N SER A 9 33.41 17.18 0.66
CA SER A 9 32.21 16.59 0.05
C SER A 9 31.43 15.61 0.94
N HIS A 10 31.59 15.65 2.27
CA HIS A 10 31.10 14.57 3.15
C HIS A 10 29.74 14.84 3.84
N GLY A 11 29.13 16.03 3.65
CA GLY A 11 27.87 16.41 4.33
C GLY A 11 26.56 15.93 3.67
N ASP A 12 26.56 15.70 2.36
CA ASP A 12 25.32 15.43 1.60
C ASP A 12 24.81 13.99 1.73
N SER A 13 25.68 13.05 2.11
CA SER A 13 25.33 11.62 2.14
C SER A 13 24.46 11.24 3.34
N ALA A 14 24.65 11.88 4.50
CA ALA A 14 23.94 11.53 5.73
C ALA A 14 22.50 12.06 5.74
N THR A 15 22.28 13.28 5.27
CA THR A 15 20.96 13.91 5.13
C THR A 15 20.13 13.20 4.06
N ALA A 16 20.72 12.88 2.90
CA ALA A 16 20.05 12.14 1.84
C ALA A 16 19.65 10.72 2.27
N ARG A 17 20.47 10.03 3.07
CA ARG A 17 20.14 8.70 3.62
C ARG A 17 18.99 8.77 4.61
N ARG A 18 18.97 9.76 5.49
CA ARG A 18 17.89 9.95 6.49
C ARG A 18 16.55 10.26 5.82
N SER A 19 16.54 11.08 4.78
CA SER A 19 15.34 11.39 4.00
C SER A 19 14.79 10.18 3.24
N LYS A 20 15.66 9.38 2.60
CA LYS A 20 15.25 8.11 1.96
C LYS A 20 14.68 7.11 2.96
N GLN A 21 15.26 7.04 4.15
CA GLN A 21 14.80 6.15 5.20
C GLN A 21 13.41 6.58 5.71
N GLN A 22 13.17 7.87 5.95
CA GLN A 22 11.84 8.40 6.30
C GLN A 22 10.79 8.17 5.20
N GLN A 23 11.13 8.37 3.92
CA GLN A 23 10.23 8.06 2.81
C GLN A 23 9.86 6.58 2.77
N ASN A 24 10.81 5.68 3.04
CA ASN A 24 10.54 4.24 3.07
C ASN A 24 9.57 3.88 4.21
N TRP A 25 9.74 4.45 5.41
CA TRP A 25 8.80 4.22 6.52
C TRP A 25 7.38 4.70 6.20
N LEU A 26 7.23 5.87 5.59
CA LEU A 26 5.92 6.38 5.14
C LEU A 26 5.28 5.47 4.08
N GLU A 27 6.08 4.96 3.13
CA GLU A 27 5.60 3.99 2.13
C GLU A 27 5.12 2.68 2.78
N VAL A 28 5.82 2.18 3.79
CA VAL A 28 5.42 0.97 4.53
C VAL A 28 4.10 1.18 5.28
N ASP A 29 3.92 2.32 5.95
CA ASP A 29 2.67 2.64 6.64
C ASP A 29 1.49 2.69 5.66
N ASP A 30 1.68 3.33 4.51
CA ASP A 30 0.68 3.36 3.43
C ASP A 30 0.31 1.95 2.95
N LEU A 31 1.28 1.05 2.83
CA LEU A 31 1.04 -0.35 2.47
C LEU A 31 0.23 -1.06 3.57
N VAL A 32 0.58 -0.89 4.84
CA VAL A 32 -0.14 -1.49 5.97
C VAL A 32 -1.59 -1.04 5.98
N GLN A 33 -1.84 0.26 5.80
CA GLN A 33 -3.21 0.80 5.73
C GLN A 33 -3.98 0.28 4.51
N ALA A 34 -3.33 0.21 3.34
CA ALA A 34 -3.94 -0.35 2.12
C ALA A 34 -4.32 -1.82 2.30
N ASN A 35 -3.43 -2.63 2.90
CA ASN A 35 -3.67 -4.03 3.21
C ASN A 35 -4.80 -4.20 4.23
N ARG A 36 -4.81 -3.38 5.29
CA ARG A 36 -5.89 -3.40 6.29
C ARG A 36 -7.24 -3.08 5.66
N ARG A 37 -7.30 -2.07 4.79
CA ARG A 37 -8.52 -1.72 4.05
C ARG A 37 -8.99 -2.85 3.15
N LEU A 38 -8.08 -3.45 2.37
CA LEU A 38 -8.41 -4.59 1.51
C LEU A 38 -8.88 -5.80 2.31
N GLY A 39 -8.24 -6.09 3.44
CA GLY A 39 -8.63 -7.15 4.36
C GLY A 39 -10.06 -6.98 4.86
N ARG A 40 -10.44 -5.78 5.30
CA ARG A 40 -11.83 -5.46 5.71
C ARG A 40 -12.85 -5.69 4.59
N ILE A 41 -12.51 -5.31 3.35
CA ILE A 41 -13.39 -5.53 2.20
C ILE A 41 -13.56 -7.03 1.94
N ARG A 42 -12.47 -7.81 1.98
CA ARG A 42 -12.52 -9.26 1.78
C ARG A 42 -13.32 -9.96 2.88
N GLN A 43 -13.16 -9.54 4.13
CA GLN A 43 -13.94 -10.05 5.25
C GLN A 43 -15.44 -9.83 5.04
N ALA A 44 -15.85 -8.59 4.74
CA ALA A 44 -17.24 -8.27 4.46
C ALA A 44 -17.79 -9.03 3.23
N ARG A 45 -16.95 -9.27 2.21
CA ARG A 45 -17.31 -10.10 1.04
C ARG A 45 -17.57 -11.54 1.44
N TYR A 46 -16.70 -12.11 2.28
CA TYR A 46 -16.84 -13.47 2.78
C TYR A 46 -18.13 -13.63 3.59
N GLU A 47 -18.40 -12.73 4.53
CA GLU A 47 -19.63 -12.73 5.33
C GLU A 47 -20.90 -12.64 4.45
N LEU A 48 -20.88 -11.80 3.42
CA LEU A 48 -21.98 -11.69 2.46
C LEU A 48 -22.16 -12.96 1.61
N LEU A 49 -21.07 -13.63 1.24
CA LEU A 49 -21.12 -14.90 0.52
C LEU A 49 -21.74 -16.00 1.40
N VAL A 50 -21.31 -16.11 2.66
CA VAL A 50 -21.88 -17.05 3.63
C VAL A 50 -23.39 -16.80 3.78
N ALA A 51 -23.79 -15.55 4.04
CA ALA A 51 -25.20 -15.20 4.17
C ALA A 51 -26.01 -15.48 2.90
N LEU A 52 -25.42 -15.32 1.72
CA LEU A 52 -26.08 -15.63 0.44
C LEU A 52 -26.27 -17.14 0.23
N LEU A 53 -25.31 -17.95 0.69
CA LEU A 53 -25.40 -19.42 0.65
C LEU A 53 -26.46 -19.94 1.62
N GLU A 54 -26.59 -19.32 2.80
CA GLU A 54 -27.62 -19.66 3.78
C GLU A 54 -29.02 -19.21 3.32
N CYS A 55 -29.13 -18.01 2.74
CA CYS A 55 -30.39 -17.44 2.30
C CYS A 55 -30.21 -16.65 0.98
N PRO A 56 -30.49 -17.28 -0.17
CA PRO A 56 -30.27 -16.66 -1.47
C PRO A 56 -31.30 -15.54 -1.71
N THR A 57 -30.90 -14.29 -1.47
CA THR A 57 -31.74 -13.12 -1.71
C THR A 57 -31.12 -12.19 -2.76
N PRO A 58 -31.93 -11.60 -3.67
CA PRO A 58 -31.45 -10.64 -4.66
C PRO A 58 -30.76 -9.41 -4.03
N LYS A 59 -31.18 -9.03 -2.82
CA LYS A 59 -30.58 -7.93 -2.05
C LYS A 59 -29.14 -8.23 -1.66
N LEU A 60 -28.84 -9.45 -1.19
CA LEU A 60 -27.48 -9.86 -0.84
C LEU A 60 -26.60 -9.96 -2.10
N ALA A 61 -27.12 -10.53 -3.19
CA ALA A 61 -26.41 -10.59 -4.47
C ALA A 61 -26.02 -9.19 -4.98
N LYS A 62 -26.94 -8.21 -4.89
CA LYS A 62 -26.67 -6.81 -5.24
C LYS A 62 -25.62 -6.16 -4.34
N ARG A 63 -25.65 -6.43 -3.02
CA ARG A 63 -24.63 -5.94 -2.08
C ARG A 63 -23.25 -6.53 -2.39
N LEU A 64 -23.20 -7.83 -2.71
CA LEU A 64 -21.96 -8.52 -3.07
C LEU A 64 -21.34 -7.95 -4.35
N ALA A 65 -22.14 -7.70 -5.38
CA ALA A 65 -21.70 -7.04 -6.61
C ALA A 65 -21.21 -5.60 -6.34
N GLY A 66 -21.92 -4.86 -5.48
CA GLY A 66 -21.51 -3.52 -5.05
C GLY A 66 -20.17 -3.50 -4.33
N LEU A 67 -19.87 -4.52 -3.52
CA LEU A 67 -18.63 -4.61 -2.77
C LEU A 67 -17.39 -4.76 -3.68
N GLU A 68 -17.56 -5.41 -4.84
CA GLU A 68 -16.50 -5.60 -5.83
C GLU A 68 -15.96 -4.27 -6.37
N ARG A 69 -16.80 -3.22 -6.42
CA ARG A 69 -16.40 -1.85 -6.79
C ARG A 69 -15.30 -1.29 -5.87
N TYR A 70 -15.30 -1.67 -4.60
CA TYR A 70 -14.31 -1.20 -3.62
C TYR A 70 -13.09 -2.11 -3.55
N GLU A 71 -13.26 -3.42 -3.79
CA GLU A 71 -12.14 -4.37 -3.75
C GLU A 71 -11.15 -4.13 -4.90
N ARG A 72 -11.66 -3.90 -6.12
CA ARG A 72 -10.83 -3.68 -7.32
C ARG A 72 -9.79 -2.56 -7.17
N PRO A 73 -10.15 -1.33 -6.78
CA PRO A 73 -9.18 -0.25 -6.61
C PRO A 73 -8.20 -0.52 -5.45
N ALA A 74 -8.67 -1.10 -4.34
CA ALA A 74 -7.79 -1.44 -3.22
C ALA A 74 -6.74 -2.49 -3.63
N ARG A 75 -7.14 -3.53 -4.38
CA ARG A 75 -6.23 -4.52 -4.95
C ARG A 75 -5.25 -3.90 -5.95
N ALA A 76 -5.72 -2.99 -6.79
CA ALA A 76 -4.86 -2.30 -7.76
C ALA A 76 -3.79 -1.43 -7.06
N ALA A 77 -4.16 -0.71 -6.01
CA ALA A 77 -3.23 0.09 -5.21
C ALA A 77 -2.14 -0.80 -4.56
N GLN A 78 -2.55 -1.91 -3.92
CA GLN A 78 -1.62 -2.87 -3.34
C GLN A 78 -0.64 -3.43 -4.38
N ARG A 79 -1.14 -3.85 -5.56
CA ARG A 79 -0.29 -4.37 -6.64
C ARG A 79 0.71 -3.33 -7.15
N ARG A 80 0.28 -2.07 -7.31
CA ARG A 80 1.16 -0.96 -7.70
C ARG A 80 2.24 -0.73 -6.66
N PHE A 81 1.90 -0.79 -5.38
CA PHE A 81 2.88 -0.69 -4.30
C PHE A 81 3.91 -1.82 -4.36
N LEU A 82 3.47 -3.08 -4.33
CA LEU A 82 4.36 -4.24 -4.35
C LEU A 82 5.29 -4.23 -5.57
N LYS A 83 4.77 -3.85 -6.75
CA LYS A 83 5.59 -3.73 -7.96
C LYS A 83 6.66 -2.65 -7.86
N ARG A 84 6.40 -1.54 -7.16
CA ARG A 84 7.42 -0.49 -6.91
C ARG A 84 8.45 -0.97 -5.89
N TRP A 85 8.00 -1.62 -4.82
CA TRP A 85 8.88 -2.13 -3.76
C TRP A 85 9.84 -3.21 -4.28
N LEU A 86 9.34 -4.18 -5.05
CA LEU A 86 10.16 -5.23 -5.69
C LEU A 86 11.15 -4.71 -6.74
N LYS A 87 10.98 -3.48 -7.24
CA LYS A 87 11.95 -2.85 -8.14
C LYS A 87 13.03 -2.05 -7.41
N GLN A 88 12.78 -1.72 -6.13
CA GLN A 88 13.69 -0.94 -5.29
C GLN A 88 14.61 -1.82 -4.44
N GLY A 89 14.22 -3.07 -4.18
CA GLY A 89 15.05 -4.09 -3.54
C GLY A 89 15.86 -4.90 -4.55
#